data_AF-A0A9P7AHB7-F1
#
_entry.id   AF-A0A9P7AHB7-F1
#
_cell.length_a   1.000
_cell.length_b   1.000
_cell.length_c   1.000
_cell.angle_alpha   90.00
_cell.angle_beta   90.00
_cell.angle_gamma   90.00
#
_symmetry.space_group_name_H-M   'P 1'
#
loop_
_entity.id
_entity.type
_entity.pdbx_description
1 polymer ?
#
loop_
_entity_poly.entity_id
_entity_poly.type
_entity_poly.pdbx_seq_one_letter_code
_entity_poly.pdbx_strand_id
1 'polypeptide(L)'
;MQLTVISDTRALIIHKVERNQCRLGHPAWAALFNLRIHAVRPLKVESNSSCASGTFLSNRTLINIGGNPMVGRYTFTAGFGDLDGLQAVCFFESYPTS
;
A
#
# COMPACT_ATOMS: atom_id res chain seq x y z
N MET A 1 -10.31 -0.71 -0.93
CA MET A 1 -9.50 -1.37 0.13
C MET A 1 -9.09 -2.73 -0.40
N GLN A 2 -7.85 -3.13 -0.19
CA GLN A 2 -7.34 -4.46 -0.51
C GLN A 2 -6.64 -5.04 0.72
N LEU A 3 -6.84 -6.33 0.97
CA LEU A 3 -6.08 -7.12 1.93
C LEU A 3 -5.60 -8.38 1.22
N THR A 4 -4.33 -8.72 1.38
CA THR A 4 -3.74 -9.89 0.74
C THR A 4 -2.82 -10.59 1.74
N VAL A 5 -3.03 -11.89 1.96
CA VAL A 5 -2.09 -12.70 2.74
C VAL A 5 -0.88 -12.99 1.85
N ILE A 6 0.31 -12.54 2.27
CA ILE A 6 1.54 -12.59 1.46
C ILE A 6 2.55 -13.63 1.98
N SER A 7 2.38 -14.10 3.22
CA SER A 7 3.14 -15.21 3.79
C SER A 7 2.34 -15.88 4.91
N ASP A 8 2.91 -16.93 5.52
CA ASP A 8 2.37 -17.61 6.72
C ASP A 8 2.19 -16.68 7.94
N THR A 9 2.85 -15.53 7.92
CA THR A 9 3.04 -14.65 9.07
C THR A 9 2.58 -13.23 8.79
N ARG A 10 2.30 -12.88 7.54
CA ARG A 10 2.09 -11.48 7.13
C ARG A 10 0.93 -11.33 6.15
N ALA A 11 0.14 -10.30 6.39
CA ALA A 11 -0.81 -9.76 5.42
C ALA A 11 -0.39 -8.34 5.01
N LEU A 12 -0.57 -8.01 3.74
CA LEU A 12 -0.52 -6.64 3.24
C LEU A 12 -1.91 -6.04 3.29
N ILE A 13 -2.03 -4.84 3.84
CA ILE A 13 -3.26 -4.05 3.87
C ILE A 13 -3.01 -2.78 3.06
N ILE A 14 -3.91 -2.48 2.12
CA ILE A 14 -3.94 -1.23 1.34
C ILE A 14 -5.31 -0.59 1.53
N HIS A 15 -5.31 0.66 1.99
CA HIS A 15 -6.48 1.45 2.31
C HIS A 15 -6.58 2.69 1.43
N LYS A 16 -7.66 3.46 1.63
CA LYS A 16 -7.81 4.79 1.06
C LYS A 16 -6.72 5.72 1.59
N VAL A 17 -6.29 6.71 0.80
CA VAL A 17 -5.22 7.65 1.19
C VAL A 17 -5.62 8.59 2.33
N GLU A 18 -6.92 8.89 2.48
CA GLU A 18 -7.41 9.86 3.44
C GLU A 18 -7.74 9.25 4.81
N ARG A 19 -7.58 10.09 5.85
CA ARG A 19 -8.03 9.84 7.24
C ARG A 19 -7.39 8.62 7.93
N ASN A 20 -6.18 8.25 7.54
CA ASN A 20 -5.41 7.22 8.24
C ASN A 20 -4.70 7.82 9.48
N GLN A 21 -4.74 7.09 10.60
CA GLN A 21 -4.08 7.49 11.85
C GLN A 21 -2.57 7.24 11.83
N CYS A 22 -2.12 6.17 11.17
CA CYS A 22 -0.71 5.82 11.03
C CYS A 22 -0.01 6.77 10.05
N ARG A 23 1.23 7.17 10.34
CA ARG A 23 1.98 8.20 9.56
C ARG A 23 3.44 7.82 9.33
N LEU A 24 3.96 8.24 8.18
CA LEU A 24 5.35 8.15 7.72
C LEU A 24 5.73 9.47 7.04
N GLY A 25 5.79 10.57 7.80
CA GLY A 25 5.87 11.94 7.25
C GLY A 25 4.54 12.43 6.65
N HIS A 26 3.83 11.55 5.93
CA HIS A 26 2.45 11.68 5.46
C HIS A 26 1.57 10.53 6.01
N PRO A 27 0.23 10.57 5.87
CA PRO A 27 -0.61 9.42 6.23
C PRO A 27 -0.14 8.14 5.52
N ALA A 28 -0.03 7.03 6.24
CA ALA A 28 0.27 5.73 5.65
C ALA A 28 -1.05 5.04 5.29
N TRP A 29 -1.21 4.66 4.01
CA TRP A 29 -2.36 3.90 3.52
C TRP A 29 -2.00 2.46 3.12
N ALA A 30 -0.77 2.04 3.36
CA ALA A 30 -0.37 0.65 3.25
C ALA A 30 0.38 0.21 4.51
N ALA A 31 0.20 -1.04 4.90
CA ALA A 31 0.90 -1.61 6.03
C ALA A 31 1.06 -3.13 5.90
N LEU A 32 2.13 -3.65 6.48
CA LEU A 32 2.24 -5.07 6.82
C LEU A 32 1.63 -5.31 8.19
N PHE A 33 0.73 -6.28 8.26
CA PHE A 33 0.18 -6.81 9.49
C PHE A 33 0.81 -8.17 9.79
N ASN A 34 1.39 -8.32 10.97
CA ASN A 34 1.92 -9.60 11.44
C ASN A 34 0.79 -10.43 12.06
N LEU A 35 0.48 -11.57 11.45
CA LEU A 35 -0.61 -12.46 11.82
C LEU A 35 -0.38 -13.20 13.15
N ARG A 36 0.87 -13.28 13.64
CA ARG A 36 1.22 -13.99 14.88
C ARG A 36 1.17 -13.09 16.12
N ILE A 37 1.73 -11.89 16.01
CA ILE A 37 1.89 -10.97 17.16
C ILE A 37 1.01 -9.72 17.05
N HIS A 38 0.17 -9.64 16.00
CA HIS A 38 -0.74 -8.51 15.74
C HIS A 38 -0.05 -7.14 15.65
N ALA A 39 1.22 -7.12 15.23
CA ALA A 39 1.98 -5.90 15.02
C ALA A 39 1.74 -5.32 13.62
N VAL A 40 1.67 -3.99 13.53
CA VAL A 40 1.50 -3.24 12.27
C VAL A 40 2.80 -2.52 11.94
N ARG A 41 3.27 -2.67 10.70
CA ARG A 41 4.37 -1.88 10.15
C ARG A 41 3.88 -1.10 8.94
N PRO A 42 3.81 0.24 9.00
CA PRO A 42 3.41 1.04 7.84
C PRO A 42 4.41 0.88 6.69
N LEU A 43 3.90 0.97 5.47
CA LEU A 43 4.68 0.97 4.23
C LEU A 43 4.53 2.33 3.55
N LYS A 44 5.65 2.81 2.99
CA LYS A 44 5.62 3.96 2.11
C LYS A 44 5.14 3.48 0.74
N VAL A 45 3.97 3.95 0.33
CA VAL A 45 3.46 3.82 -1.03
C VAL A 45 3.37 5.23 -1.59
N GLU A 46 3.55 5.38 -2.89
CA GLU A 46 3.65 6.69 -3.52
C GLU A 46 2.43 7.05 -4.36
N SER A 47 1.54 6.12 -4.71
CA SER A 47 0.31 6.41 -5.48
C SER A 47 -0.96 6.10 -4.70
N ASN A 48 -2.08 6.72 -5.10
CA ASN A 48 -3.39 6.44 -4.53
C ASN A 48 -3.92 5.07 -4.98
N SER A 49 -3.47 4.00 -4.30
CA SER A 49 -3.82 2.60 -4.58
C SER A 49 -5.24 2.19 -4.16
N SER A 50 -6.11 3.14 -3.81
CA SER A 50 -7.51 2.83 -3.54
C SER A 50 -8.21 2.39 -4.82
N CYS A 51 -8.99 1.31 -4.77
CA CYS A 51 -9.63 0.69 -5.95
C CYS A 51 -8.65 0.08 -6.96
N ALA A 52 -7.36 0.00 -6.62
CA ALA A 52 -6.41 -0.81 -7.37
C ALA A 52 -6.75 -2.30 -7.25
N SER A 53 -6.28 -3.09 -8.22
CA SER A 53 -6.33 -4.54 -8.20
C SER A 53 -4.91 -5.11 -8.22
N GLY A 54 -4.73 -6.38 -7.90
CA GLY A 54 -3.40 -6.98 -7.90
C GLY A 54 -3.40 -8.49 -7.99
N THR A 55 -2.24 -9.04 -8.32
CA THR A 55 -2.00 -10.48 -8.38
C THR A 55 -0.54 -10.81 -8.05
N PHE A 56 -0.24 -12.09 -7.81
CA PHE A 56 1.13 -12.53 -7.66
C PHE A 56 1.75 -12.85 -9.02
N LEU A 57 2.98 -12.40 -9.22
CA LEU A 57 3.86 -12.86 -10.28
C LEU A 57 4.47 -14.22 -9.90
N SER A 58 5.03 -14.94 -10.87
CA SER A 58 5.63 -16.28 -10.66
C SER A 58 6.78 -16.28 -9.65
N ASN A 59 7.47 -15.15 -9.47
CA ASN A 59 8.51 -14.94 -8.47
C ASN A 59 7.98 -14.55 -7.08
N ARG A 60 6.65 -14.61 -6.86
CA ARG A 60 5.95 -14.25 -5.61
C ARG A 60 5.91 -12.75 -5.29
N THR A 61 6.35 -11.87 -6.18
CA THR A 61 6.09 -10.44 -6.06
C THR A 61 4.59 -10.19 -6.25
N LEU A 62 3.97 -9.43 -5.34
CA LEU A 62 2.61 -8.95 -5.52
C LEU A 62 2.65 -7.67 -6.35
N ILE A 63 2.02 -7.68 -7.52
CA ILE A 63 1.80 -6.48 -8.33
C ILE A 63 0.46 -5.85 -7.96
N ASN A 64 0.44 -4.53 -7.77
CA ASN A 64 -0.77 -3.72 -7.55
C ASN A 64 -0.86 -2.69 -8.68
N ILE A 65 -1.99 -2.66 -9.38
CA ILE A 65 -2.19 -1.95 -10.64
C ILE A 65 -3.42 -1.06 -10.53
N GLY A 66 -3.28 0.17 -11.01
CA GLY A 66 -4.32 1.17 -10.99
C GLY A 66 -4.51 1.78 -9.62
N GLY A 67 -5.69 2.36 -9.40
CA GLY A 67 -5.98 3.17 -8.24
C GLY A 67 -6.95 4.28 -8.56
N ASN A 68 -7.05 5.22 -7.64
CA ASN A 68 -7.88 6.41 -7.79
C ASN A 68 -7.01 7.61 -8.23
N PRO A 69 -7.62 8.64 -8.83
CA PRO A 69 -6.91 9.89 -9.10
C PRO A 69 -6.48 10.59 -7.80
N MET A 70 -5.59 11.58 -7.93
CA MET A 70 -5.24 12.47 -6.82
C MET A 70 -6.48 13.16 -6.25
N VAL A 71 -6.56 13.25 -4.91
CA VAL A 71 -7.68 13.91 -4.21
C VAL A 71 -7.29 15.33 -3.80
N GLY A 72 -7.46 16.29 -4.71
CA GLY A 72 -6.91 17.66 -4.58
C GLY A 72 -7.29 18.48 -3.33
N ARG A 73 -8.22 18.03 -2.50
CA ARG A 73 -8.52 18.66 -1.19
C ARG A 73 -7.60 18.21 -0.05
N TYR A 74 -6.90 17.09 -0.23
CA TYR A 74 -5.98 16.52 0.77
C TYR A 74 -4.56 16.34 0.21
N THR A 75 -4.41 16.17 -1.11
CA THR A 75 -3.21 15.59 -1.74
C THR A 75 -2.36 16.60 -2.52
N PHE A 76 -2.81 17.86 -2.57
CA PHE A 76 -2.27 18.87 -3.50
C PHE A 76 -0.91 19.45 -3.11
N THR A 77 -0.42 19.15 -1.90
CA THR A 77 0.93 19.52 -1.49
C THR A 77 1.89 18.39 -1.79
N ALA A 78 3.05 18.70 -2.38
CA ALA A 78 4.13 17.76 -2.65
C ALA A 78 4.59 16.91 -1.43
N GLY A 79 4.14 17.27 -0.22
CA GLY A 79 4.37 16.53 1.03
C GLY A 79 3.29 15.53 1.45
N PHE A 80 2.13 15.44 0.76
CA PHE A 80 1.08 14.48 1.13
C PHE A 80 1.35 13.05 0.65
N GLY A 81 2.17 12.90 -0.40
CA GLY A 81 2.78 11.64 -0.79
C GLY A 81 1.99 10.75 -1.75
N ASP A 82 0.79 11.13 -2.23
CA ASP A 82 0.05 10.33 -3.21
C ASP A 82 0.04 10.94 -4.63
N LEU A 83 0.75 10.25 -5.50
CA LEU A 83 0.71 10.36 -6.94
C LEU A 83 -0.59 9.79 -7.50
N ASP A 84 -0.91 10.14 -8.75
CA ASP A 84 -2.07 9.63 -9.46
C ASP A 84 -2.02 8.09 -9.55
N GLY A 85 -3.08 7.44 -9.07
CA GLY A 85 -3.22 5.99 -9.09
C GLY A 85 -3.74 5.43 -10.40
N LEU A 86 -4.36 6.22 -11.29
CA LEU A 86 -5.09 5.70 -12.46
C LEU A 86 -4.26 4.80 -13.38
N GLN A 87 -2.95 5.03 -13.45
CA GLN A 87 -2.01 4.25 -14.25
C GLN A 87 -0.82 3.73 -13.42
N ALA A 88 -0.97 3.69 -12.09
CA ALA A 88 0.12 3.26 -11.22
C ALA A 88 0.38 1.76 -11.35
N VAL A 89 1.66 1.39 -11.28
CA VAL A 89 2.12 0.01 -11.15
C VAL A 89 3.08 -0.03 -9.96
N CYS A 90 2.69 -0.78 -8.92
CA CYS A 90 3.46 -0.91 -7.69
C CYS A 90 3.81 -2.38 -7.44
N PHE A 91 5.08 -2.63 -7.09
CA PHE A 91 5.59 -3.96 -6.78
C PHE A 91 5.82 -4.09 -5.28
N PHE A 92 5.23 -5.12 -4.68
CA PHE A 92 5.48 -5.50 -3.29
C PHE A 92 6.30 -6.79 -3.28
N GLU A 93 7.59 -6.63 -3.08
CA GLU A 93 8.55 -7.72 -3.05
C GLU A 93 8.67 -8.30 -1.63
N SER A 94 8.81 -9.62 -1.56
CA SER A 94 9.20 -10.28 -0.32
C SER A 94 10.70 -10.07 -0.11
N TYR A 95 11.08 -9.47 1.02
CA TYR A 95 12.49 -9.49 1.42
C TYR A 95 12.94 -10.94 1.62
N PRO A 96 14.11 -11.35 1.07
CA PRO A 96 14.66 -12.66 1.38
C PRO A 96 14.89 -12.74 2.89
N THR A 97 14.32 -13.76 3.53
CA THR A 97 14.69 -14.14 4.88
C THR A 97 16.11 -14.68 4.81
N SER A 98 17.08 -13.88 5.28
CA SER A 98 18.44 -14.35 5.57
C SER A 98 18.42 -15.50 6.58
#